data_AF-A0A839P7Z7-F1
#
_entry.id   AF-A0A839P7Z7-F1
#
_cell.length_a   1.000
_cell.length_b   1.000
_cell.length_c   1.000
_cell.angle_alpha   90.00
_cell.angle_beta   90.00
_cell.angle_gamma   90.00
#
_symmetry.space_group_name_H-M   'P 1'
#
loop_
_entity.id
_entity.type
_entity.pdbx_description
1 polymer ?
#
loop_
_entity_poly.entity_id
_entity_poly.type
_entity_poly.pdbx_seq_one_letter_code
_entity_poly.pdbx_strand_id
1 'polypeptide(L)' 'MVEDRFDPIKDAANRKKHKLPLIFGDRIFEDDNHLIIPSIREIDGEERFKVVGAVEEKLFTGIFVWRGDLPASSR' A
#
# COMPACT_ATOMS: atom_id res chain seq x y z
N MET A 1 -14.43 -3.29 -8.57
CA MET A 1 -14.86 -3.64 -7.21
C MET A 1 -13.62 -3.71 -6.33
N VAL A 2 -13.68 -3.28 -5.07
CA VAL A 2 -12.51 -3.11 -4.18
C VAL A 2 -11.80 -4.45 -3.88
N GLU A 3 -12.50 -5.57 -4.05
CA GLU A 3 -12.03 -6.92 -3.71
C GLU A 3 -10.90 -7.46 -4.62
N ASP A 4 -10.76 -6.98 -5.86
CA ASP A 4 -9.68 -7.44 -6.78
C ASP A 4 -8.33 -6.72 -6.57
N ARG A 5 -8.27 -5.67 -5.74
CA ARG A 5 -7.05 -4.86 -5.56
C ARG A 5 -6.02 -5.49 -4.61
N PHE A 6 -6.47 -6.37 -3.73
CA PHE A 6 -5.65 -6.92 -2.65
C PHE A 6 -5.74 -8.43 -2.62
N ASP A 7 -4.60 -9.10 -2.83
CA ASP A 7 -4.52 -10.55 -2.72
C ASP A 7 -4.86 -11.01 -1.27
N PRO A 8 -5.83 -11.92 -1.07
CA PRO A 8 -6.25 -12.36 0.26
C PRO A 8 -5.15 -13.05 1.09
N ILE A 9 -4.22 -13.76 0.45
CA ILE A 9 -3.09 -14.42 1.11
C ILE A 9 -2.12 -13.35 1.63
N LYS A 10 -1.83 -12.34 0.81
CA LYS A 10 -1.00 -11.20 1.22
C LYS A 10 -1.66 -10.37 2.31
N ASP A 11 -2.96 -10.14 2.21
CA ASP A 11 -3.72 -9.42 3.23
C ASP A 11 -3.71 -10.16 4.58
N ALA A 12 -3.93 -11.48 4.58
CA ALA A 12 -3.81 -12.29 5.78
C ALA A 12 -2.39 -12.26 6.38
N ALA A 13 -1.35 -12.33 5.53
CA ALA A 13 0.04 -12.21 5.96
C ALA A 13 0.35 -10.82 6.55
N ASN A 14 -0.16 -9.75 5.94
CA ASN A 14 0.00 -8.38 6.40
C ASN A 14 -0.67 -8.17 7.76
N ARG A 15 -1.91 -8.66 7.94
CA ARG A 15 -2.59 -8.64 9.23
C ARG A 15 -1.82 -9.42 10.29
N LYS A 16 -1.27 -10.58 9.95
CA LYS A 16 -0.47 -11.38 10.90
C LYS A 16 0.77 -10.62 11.38
N LYS A 17 1.51 -10.02 10.44
CA LYS A 17 2.81 -9.38 10.67
C LYS A 17 2.70 -7.96 11.22
N HIS A 18 1.79 -7.16 10.67
CA HIS A 18 1.67 -5.72 10.91
C HIS A 18 0.39 -5.32 11.64
N LYS A 19 -0.53 -6.26 11.90
CA LYS A 19 -1.83 -6.04 12.56
C LYS A 19 -2.76 -5.08 11.82
N LEU A 20 -2.51 -4.86 10.53
CA LEU A 20 -3.31 -3.98 9.67
C LEU A 20 -3.75 -4.72 8.39
N PRO A 21 -4.99 -4.47 7.91
CA PRO A 21 -5.39 -4.83 6.54
C PRO A 21 -4.49 -4.15 5.50
N LEU A 22 -4.39 -4.70 4.29
CA LEU A 22 -3.80 -3.98 3.15
C LEU A 22 -4.65 -2.78 2.70
N ILE A 23 -5.99 -2.89 2.78
CA ILE A 23 -6.90 -1.77 2.49
C ILE A 23 -6.68 -0.57 3.42
N PHE A 24 -6.04 -0.75 4.58
CA PHE A 24 -5.64 0.37 5.44
C PHE A 24 -4.72 1.36 4.72
N GLY A 25 -3.95 0.90 3.72
CA GLY A 25 -3.11 1.76 2.89
C GLY A 25 -3.87 2.91 2.25
N ASP A 26 -5.15 2.74 1.93
CA ASP A 26 -5.99 3.80 1.34
C ASP A 26 -6.11 5.00 2.28
N ARG A 27 -6.14 4.78 3.61
CA ARG A 27 -6.17 5.86 4.61
C ARG A 27 -4.90 6.70 4.61
N ILE A 28 -3.76 6.15 4.17
CA ILE A 28 -2.49 6.89 4.10
C ILE A 28 -2.56 7.92 2.95
N PHE A 29 -3.30 7.64 1.89
CA PHE A 29 -3.52 8.58 0.77
C PHE A 29 -4.50 9.70 1.11
N GLU A 30 -5.26 9.57 2.21
CA GLU A 30 -6.17 10.62 2.71
C GLU A 30 -5.42 11.76 3.42
N ASP A 31 -4.14 11.59 3.75
CA ASP A 31 -3.28 12.68 4.24
C ASP A 31 -2.88 13.58 3.07
N ASP A 32 -3.31 14.85 3.09
CA ASP A 32 -2.98 15.84 2.07
C ASP A 32 -1.47 16.06 1.89
N ASN A 33 -0.66 15.71 2.90
CA ASN A 33 0.79 15.85 2.89
C ASN A 33 1.54 14.52 2.66
N HIS A 34 0.83 13.46 2.22
CA HIS A 34 1.48 12.19 1.96
C HIS A 34 2.54 12.30 0.86
N LEU A 35 3.58 11.48 0.98
CA LEU A 35 4.65 11.39 0.01
C LEU A 35 4.60 10.05 -0.72
N ILE A 36 4.63 10.10 -2.05
CA ILE A 36 4.80 8.94 -2.90
C ILE A 36 6.26 8.88 -3.33
N ILE A 37 6.94 7.79 -2.97
CA ILE A 37 8.37 7.60 -3.20
C ILE A 37 8.55 6.38 -4.12
N PRO A 38 9.15 6.54 -5.32
CA PRO A 38 9.50 5.42 -6.18
C PRO A 38 10.48 4.48 -5.46
N SER A 39 10.28 3.16 -5.58
CA SER A 39 11.25 2.19 -5.11
C SER A 39 12.32 1.98 -6.18
N ILE A 40 13.58 2.26 -5.86
CA ILE A 40 14.75 2.07 -6.75
C ILE A 40 15.03 0.61 -7.16
N ARG A 41 14.18 -0.34 -6.76
CA ARG A 41 14.28 -1.75 -7.11
C ARG A 41 12.96 -2.20 -7.72
N GLU A 42 12.99 -2.48 -9.02
CA GLU A 42 12.02 -3.38 -9.63
C GLU A 42 12.20 -4.76 -8.99
N ILE A 43 11.13 -5.28 -8.41
CA ILE A 43 11.11 -6.65 -7.85
C ILE A 43 9.98 -7.36 -8.58
N ASP A 44 10.31 -8.44 -9.29
CA ASP A 44 9.39 -9.27 -10.06
C ASP A 44 8.75 -8.56 -11.27
N GLY A 45 9.45 -7.57 -11.86
CA GLY A 45 8.99 -6.83 -13.04
C GLY A 45 7.87 -5.82 -12.77
N GLU A 46 7.63 -5.50 -11.49
CA GLU A 46 6.66 -4.50 -11.08
C GLU A 46 7.35 -3.29 -10.47
N GLU A 47 6.94 -2.10 -10.94
CA GLU A 47 7.32 -0.84 -10.32
C GLU A 47 6.57 -0.68 -9.00
N ARG A 48 7.34 -0.66 -7.90
CA ARG A 48 6.79 -0.53 -6.55
C ARG A 48 6.98 0.89 -6.05
N PHE A 49 5.99 1.35 -5.29
CA PHE A 49 5.99 2.66 -4.67
C PHE A 49 5.81 2.52 -3.17
N LYS A 50 6.27 3.53 -2.45
CA LYS A 50 5.95 3.73 -1.05
C LYS A 50 5.04 4.92 -0.93
N VAL A 51 3.96 4.78 -0.18
CA VAL A 51 3.20 5.92 0.33
C VAL A 51 3.60 6.11 1.79
N VAL A 52 3.94 7.34 2.18
CA VAL A 52 4.26 7.71 3.56
C VAL A 52 3.34 8.86 3.95
N GLY A 53 2.59 8.70 5.03
CA GLY A 53 1.63 9.71 5.47
C GLY A 53 1.14 9.45 6.89
N ALA A 54 0.46 10.44 7.47
CA ALA A 54 -0.14 10.33 8.78
C ALA A 54 -1.54 9.72 8.69
N VAL A 55 -1.84 8.79 9.59
CA VAL A 55 -3.23 8.37 9.86
C VAL A 55 -3.44 8.56 11.35
N GLU A 56 -4.38 9.44 11.70
CA GLU A 56 -4.55 9.94 13.07
C GLU A 56 -3.23 10.56 13.57
N GLU A 57 -2.66 10.06 14.67
CA GLU A 57 -1.44 10.61 15.29
C GLU A 57 -0.17 9.82 14.96
N LYS A 58 -0.23 8.91 13.96
CA LYS A 58 0.89 8.01 13.64
C LYS A 58 1.26 8.08 12.16
N LEU A 59 2.57 8.03 11.90
CA LEU A 59 3.10 7.89 10.54
C LEU A 59 3.09 6.42 10.12
N PHE A 60 2.61 6.17 8.92
CA PHE A 60 2.59 4.87 8.29
C PHE A 60 3.38 4.87 6.99
N THR A 61 3.79 3.67 6.59
CA THR A 61 4.37 3.45 5.26
C THR A 61 3.66 2.26 4.62
N GLY A 62 3.04 2.49 3.47
CA GLY A 62 2.43 1.46 2.64
C GLY A 62 3.32 1.15 1.44
N ILE A 63 3.42 -0.12 1.07
CA ILE A 63 4.05 -0.55 -0.19
C ILE A 63 2.96 -0.93 -1.16
N PHE A 64 2.98 -0.37 -2.37
CA PHE A 64 1.94 -0.59 -3.35
C PHE A 64 2.50 -0.60 -4.78
N VAL A 65 1.68 -1.07 -5.72
CA VAL A 65 1.89 -0.92 -7.17
C VAL A 65 0.71 -0.17 -7.75
N TRP A 66 0.91 0.56 -8.85
CA TRP A 66 -0.20 1.16 -9.59
C TRP A 66 -0.91 0.11 -10.46
N ARG A 67 -2.24 0.11 -10.41
CA ARG A 67 -3.10 -0.66 -11.33
C ARG A 67 -4.16 0.29 -11.88
N GLY A 68 -3.89 0.85 -13.06
CA GLY A 68 -4.58 2.06 -13.49
C GLY A 68 -4.33 3.17 -12.48
N ASP A 69 -5.38 3.88 -12.06
CA ASP A 69 -5.29 5.01 -11.13
C ASP A 69 -5.45 4.61 -9.65
N LEU A 70 -5.43 3.30 -9.34
CA LEU A 70 -5.64 2.81 -7.98
C LEU A 70 -4.40 2.11 -7.42
N PRO A 71 -4.06 2.35 -6.14
CA PRO A 71 -3.01 1.60 -5.47
C PRO A 71 -3.45 0.16 -5.20
N ALA A 72 -2.61 -0.81 -5.46
CA ALA A 72 -2.91 -2.24 -5.28
C ALA A 72 -1.77 -2.96 -4.56
N SER A 73 -2.01 -4.19 -4.09
CA SER A 73 -0.91 -5.06 -3.66
C SER A 73 -0.10 -5.52 -4.87
N SER A 74 1.22 -5.61 -4.72
CA SER A 74 2.07 -6.32 -5.69
C SER A 74 1.57 -7.74 -5.91
N ARG A 75 1.96 -8.37 -7.04
CA ARG A 75 1.76 -9.82 -7.26
C ARG A 75 2.66 -10.65 -6.38
#